data_AF-A0AAP0JVT3-F1
#
_entry.id   AF-A0AAP0JVT3-F1
#
_cell.length_a   1.000
_cell.length_b   1.000
_cell.length_c   1.000
_cell.angle_alpha   90.00
_cell.angle_beta   90.00
_cell.angle_gamma   90.00
#
_symmetry.space_group_name_H-M   'P 1'
#
loop_
_entity.id
_entity.type
_entity.pdbx_description
1 polymer ?
#
loop_
_entity_poly.entity_id
_entity_poly.type
_entity_poly.pdbx_seq_one_letter_code
_entity_poly.pdbx_strand_id
1 'polypeptide(L)'
;MAANFWASSHYKQLLDQEDVEAVHSPDKEKGITLEEFKLVKMHMANYITKLAQVVKVRQRVIATAVAYMRRVYTRKSLSEYDPRLVAPTCLYLASKAEESTIQARSLVFFIKKQCPDEKYRFEIKDILEMEMKILEALDYYLVVYHPYRPLSLFLQDAGLTDMTQLAWGLVNDTYKMDLILVHPPYMIALACIYIEAYSKKKTPRHGLKNSVLI
;
A
#
# COMPACT_ATOMS: atom_id res chain seq x y z
N MET A 1 -20.88 6.59 -1.59
CA MET A 1 -19.46 7.00 -1.74
C MET A 1 -19.42 8.51 -1.84
N ALA A 2 -18.68 9.20 -0.96
CA ALA A 2 -18.42 10.62 -1.19
C ALA A 2 -17.69 10.76 -2.54
N ALA A 3 -18.15 11.62 -3.45
CA ALA A 3 -17.44 11.85 -4.70
C ALA A 3 -16.13 12.64 -4.49
N ASN A 4 -15.95 13.20 -3.28
CA ASN A 4 -14.88 14.09 -2.90
C ASN A 4 -14.08 13.54 -1.71
N PHE A 5 -12.76 13.70 -1.75
CA PHE A 5 -11.87 13.28 -0.66
C PHE A 5 -12.22 13.99 0.66
N TRP A 6 -12.51 15.29 0.61
CA TRP A 6 -12.72 16.14 1.79
C TRP A 6 -13.95 15.80 2.65
N ALA A 7 -15.00 15.19 2.06
CA ALA A 7 -16.15 14.71 2.83
C ALA A 7 -16.10 13.19 3.09
N SER A 8 -15.03 12.52 2.65
CA SER A 8 -14.89 11.08 2.78
C SER A 8 -14.47 10.66 4.18
N SER A 9 -14.75 9.40 4.53
CA SER A 9 -14.20 8.78 5.73
C SER A 9 -12.68 8.74 5.72
N HIS A 10 -12.04 8.61 4.54
CA HIS A 10 -10.59 8.60 4.44
C HIS A 10 -9.97 9.88 5.01
N TYR A 11 -10.50 11.05 4.63
CA TYR A 11 -9.99 12.32 5.14
C TYR A 11 -10.15 12.44 6.66
N LYS A 12 -11.29 12.01 7.21
CA LYS A 12 -11.57 12.03 8.64
C LYS A 12 -10.73 11.04 9.46
N GLN A 13 -10.07 10.10 8.81
CA GLN A 13 -9.28 9.03 9.43
C GLN A 13 -7.78 9.19 9.11
N LEU A 14 -7.36 10.37 8.64
CA LEU A 14 -5.93 10.70 8.62
C LEU A 14 -5.42 10.78 10.06
N LEU A 15 -4.19 10.33 10.25
CA LEU A 15 -3.54 10.22 11.56
C LEU A 15 -2.34 11.16 11.63
N ASP A 16 -1.97 11.54 12.85
CA ASP A 16 -0.71 12.23 13.08
C ASP A 16 0.46 11.25 13.00
N GLN A 17 1.65 11.77 12.68
CA GLN A 17 2.85 10.92 12.49
C GLN A 17 3.16 10.08 13.74
N GLU A 18 2.96 10.65 14.93
CA GLU A 18 3.22 10.01 16.22
C GLU A 18 2.33 8.79 16.46
N ASP A 19 1.06 8.87 16.04
CA ASP A 19 0.08 7.77 16.19
C ASP A 19 0.46 6.57 15.31
N VAL A 20 1.06 6.83 14.15
CA VAL A 20 1.46 5.78 13.21
C VAL A 20 2.82 5.17 13.56
N GLU A 21 3.64 5.90 14.30
CA GLU A 21 4.94 5.47 14.85
C GLU A 21 4.83 4.88 16.26
N ALA A 22 3.63 4.45 16.67
CA ALA A 22 3.40 3.75 17.92
C ALA A 22 3.46 2.22 17.74
N VAL A 23 4.21 1.56 18.64
CA VAL A 23 4.13 0.10 18.81
C VAL A 23 3.20 -0.21 19.99
N HIS A 24 2.27 -1.13 19.79
CA HIS A 24 1.30 -1.58 20.80
C HIS A 24 2.00 -2.29 21.97
N SER A 25 1.43 -2.18 23.18
CA SER A 25 2.01 -2.78 24.40
C SER A 25 2.31 -4.29 24.28
N PRO A 26 1.42 -5.13 23.70
CA PRO A 26 1.71 -6.57 23.56
C PRO A 26 2.92 -6.88 22.68
N ASP A 27 3.21 -6.03 21.68
CA ASP A 27 4.37 -6.18 20.81
C ASP A 27 5.64 -5.68 21.50
N LYS A 28 5.55 -4.57 22.26
CA LYS A 28 6.64 -4.06 23.10
C LYS A 28 7.06 -5.06 24.17
N GLU A 29 6.11 -5.73 24.82
CA GLU A 29 6.35 -6.76 25.83
C GLU A 29 7.11 -7.96 25.26
N LYS A 30 6.96 -8.23 23.95
CA LYS A 30 7.74 -9.25 23.22
C LYS A 30 9.09 -8.74 22.71
N GLY A 31 9.45 -7.50 23.02
CA GLY A 31 10.70 -6.87 22.61
C GLY A 31 10.71 -6.34 21.18
N ILE A 32 9.55 -6.22 20.50
CA ILE A 32 9.49 -5.68 19.14
C ILE A 32 9.77 -4.17 19.19
N THR A 33 10.85 -3.77 18.54
CA THR A 33 11.22 -2.36 18.37
C THR A 33 10.38 -1.68 17.30
N LEU A 34 10.35 -0.34 17.32
CA LEU A 34 9.67 0.44 16.26
C LEU A 34 10.25 0.17 14.87
N GLU A 35 11.57 0.00 14.77
CA GLU A 35 12.23 -0.28 13.50
C GLU A 35 11.89 -1.68 12.97
N GLU A 36 11.83 -2.70 13.84
CA GLU A 36 11.34 -4.02 13.45
C GLU A 36 9.87 -3.99 13.01
N PHE A 37 9.03 -3.23 13.72
CA PHE A 37 7.62 -3.04 13.33
C PHE A 37 7.49 -2.41 11.95
N LYS A 38 8.29 -1.37 11.64
CA LYS A 38 8.36 -0.75 10.30
C LYS A 38 8.85 -1.75 9.25
N LEU A 39 9.87 -2.55 9.55
CA LEU A 39 10.40 -3.57 8.65
C LEU A 39 9.37 -4.67 8.36
N VAL A 40 8.60 -5.11 9.36
CA VAL A 40 7.52 -6.08 9.18
C VAL A 40 6.45 -5.52 8.25
N LYS A 41 5.98 -4.27 8.47
CA LYS A 41 5.00 -3.61 7.59
C LYS A 41 5.52 -3.52 6.15
N MET A 42 6.79 -3.14 5.96
CA MET A 42 7.42 -3.07 4.63
C MET A 42 7.51 -4.45 3.97
N HIS A 43 7.92 -5.47 4.71
CA HIS A 43 8.01 -6.85 4.23
C HIS A 43 6.64 -7.38 3.80
N MET A 44 5.59 -7.10 4.59
CA MET A 44 4.22 -7.50 4.28
C MET A 44 3.63 -6.74 3.09
N ALA A 45 3.93 -5.45 2.91
CA ALA A 45 3.52 -4.71 1.71
C ALA A 45 4.14 -5.32 0.42
N ASN A 46 5.41 -5.75 0.49
CA ASN A 46 6.05 -6.48 -0.60
C ASN A 46 5.41 -7.85 -0.82
N TYR A 47 5.03 -8.56 0.26
CA TYR A 47 4.32 -9.83 0.18
C TYR A 47 2.96 -9.69 -0.51
N ILE A 48 2.17 -8.68 -0.16
CA ILE A 48 0.90 -8.34 -0.83
C ILE A 48 1.13 -8.13 -2.33
N THR A 49 2.16 -7.35 -2.68
CA THR A 49 2.48 -7.07 -4.09
C THR A 49 2.84 -8.34 -4.86
N LYS A 50 3.65 -9.23 -4.28
CA LYS A 50 4.01 -10.53 -4.89
C LYS A 50 2.79 -11.43 -5.08
N LEU A 51 1.93 -11.54 -4.07
CA LEU A 51 0.68 -12.30 -4.19
C LEU A 51 -0.21 -11.73 -5.29
N ALA A 52 -0.39 -10.40 -5.30
CA ALA A 52 -1.21 -9.68 -6.26
C ALA A 52 -0.77 -9.87 -7.71
N GLN A 53 0.54 -9.92 -7.97
CA GLN A 53 1.09 -10.21 -9.30
C GLN A 53 0.69 -11.61 -9.79
N VAL A 54 0.67 -12.58 -8.89
CA VAL A 54 0.32 -13.97 -9.23
C VAL A 54 -1.20 -14.12 -9.48
N VAL A 55 -2.04 -13.44 -8.70
CA VAL A 55 -3.50 -13.40 -8.93
C VAL A 55 -3.93 -12.40 -10.00
N LYS A 56 -3.00 -11.64 -10.58
CA LYS A 56 -3.19 -10.70 -11.70
C LYS A 56 -4.23 -9.60 -11.43
N VAL A 57 -4.19 -8.98 -10.25
CA VAL A 57 -5.06 -7.83 -9.95
C VAL A 57 -4.43 -6.49 -10.32
N ARG A 58 -5.27 -5.47 -10.49
CA ARG A 58 -4.85 -4.09 -10.83
C ARG A 58 -4.10 -3.44 -9.66
N GLN A 59 -3.18 -2.52 -9.98
CA GLN A 59 -2.37 -1.79 -8.99
C GLN A 59 -3.21 -1.11 -7.90
N ARG A 60 -4.40 -0.59 -8.25
CA ARG A 60 -5.31 0.03 -7.28
C ARG A 60 -5.72 -0.93 -6.16
N VAL A 61 -6.01 -2.19 -6.48
CA VAL A 61 -6.34 -3.23 -5.50
C VAL A 61 -5.18 -3.47 -4.53
N ILE A 62 -3.96 -3.49 -5.05
CA ILE A 62 -2.73 -3.66 -4.26
C ILE A 62 -2.56 -2.49 -3.29
N ALA A 63 -2.73 -1.27 -3.79
CA ALA A 63 -2.65 -0.06 -2.98
C ALA A 63 -3.71 -0.02 -1.87
N THR A 64 -4.95 -0.41 -2.17
CA THR A 64 -6.04 -0.52 -1.18
C THR A 64 -5.73 -1.58 -0.13
N ALA A 65 -5.22 -2.74 -0.54
CA ALA A 65 -4.83 -3.82 0.37
C ALA A 65 -3.72 -3.39 1.35
N VAL A 66 -2.69 -2.70 0.85
CA VAL A 66 -1.62 -2.16 1.69
C VAL A 66 -2.16 -1.09 2.64
N ALA A 67 -3.04 -0.20 2.17
CA ALA A 67 -3.67 0.80 3.02
C ALA A 67 -4.50 0.17 4.15
N TYR A 68 -5.28 -0.88 3.86
CA TYR A 68 -6.00 -1.63 4.88
C TYR A 68 -5.06 -2.26 5.91
N MET A 69 -4.01 -2.96 5.44
CA MET A 69 -3.04 -3.58 6.34
C MET A 69 -2.38 -2.53 7.26
N ARG A 70 -2.03 -1.35 6.73
CA ARG A 70 -1.46 -0.27 7.54
C ARG A 70 -2.45 0.25 8.58
N ARG A 71 -3.71 0.49 8.20
CA ARG A 71 -4.78 0.92 9.13
C ARG A 71 -5.07 -0.11 10.21
N VAL A 72 -5.05 -1.41 9.89
CA VAL A 72 -5.24 -2.47 10.89
C VAL A 72 -4.16 -2.37 11.97
N TYR A 73 -2.90 -2.18 11.58
CA TYR A 73 -1.79 -2.13 12.53
C TYR A 73 -1.65 -0.83 13.31
N THR A 74 -2.43 0.21 13.01
CA THR A 74 -2.54 1.35 13.93
C THR A 74 -3.47 1.04 15.12
N ARG A 75 -4.31 0.01 15.00
CA ARG A 75 -5.32 -0.35 16.02
C ARG A 75 -5.08 -1.71 16.67
N LYS A 76 -4.35 -2.60 15.98
CA LYS A 76 -4.11 -3.98 16.38
C LYS A 76 -2.61 -4.27 16.41
N SER A 77 -2.21 -5.12 17.35
CA SER A 77 -0.82 -5.57 17.48
C SER A 77 -0.50 -6.68 16.46
N LEU A 78 0.77 -6.81 16.04
CA LEU A 78 1.26 -7.92 15.21
C LEU A 78 1.04 -9.28 15.91
N SER A 79 1.03 -9.25 17.25
CA SER A 79 0.79 -10.41 18.09
C SER A 79 -0.65 -10.91 18.08
N GLU A 80 -1.62 -10.01 18.05
CA GLU A 80 -3.05 -10.34 18.01
C GLU A 80 -3.45 -10.75 16.58
N TYR A 81 -2.94 -10.04 15.58
CA TYR A 81 -3.30 -10.20 14.18
C TYR A 81 -2.05 -10.59 13.39
N ASP A 82 -1.90 -11.90 13.11
CA ASP A 82 -0.72 -12.43 12.40
C ASP A 82 -0.56 -11.77 11.02
N PRO A 83 0.56 -11.07 10.76
CA PRO A 83 0.81 -10.41 9.47
C PRO A 83 0.78 -11.32 8.26
N ARG A 84 1.13 -12.59 8.41
CA ARG A 84 1.10 -13.57 7.32
C ARG A 84 -0.32 -13.92 6.88
N LEU A 85 -1.31 -13.77 7.78
CA LEU A 85 -2.73 -13.95 7.47
C LEU A 85 -3.42 -12.63 7.13
N VAL A 86 -3.07 -11.54 7.81
CA VAL A 86 -3.64 -10.21 7.53
C VAL A 86 -3.32 -9.75 6.12
N ALA A 87 -2.06 -9.84 5.69
CA ALA A 87 -1.64 -9.39 4.36
C ALA A 87 -2.47 -9.98 3.19
N PRO A 88 -2.60 -11.33 3.06
CA PRO A 88 -3.45 -11.91 2.02
C PRO A 88 -4.93 -11.55 2.23
N THR A 89 -5.41 -11.51 3.47
CA THR A 89 -6.82 -11.21 3.74
C THR A 89 -7.18 -9.76 3.38
N CYS A 90 -6.28 -8.80 3.61
CA CYS A 90 -6.42 -7.43 3.12
C CYS A 90 -6.49 -7.38 1.58
N LEU A 91 -5.69 -8.20 0.88
CA LEU A 91 -5.76 -8.32 -0.58
C LEU A 91 -7.11 -8.89 -1.04
N TYR A 92 -7.61 -9.92 -0.37
CA TYR A 92 -8.93 -10.50 -0.63
C TYR A 92 -10.04 -9.46 -0.43
N LEU A 93 -10.06 -8.77 0.72
CA LEU A 93 -11.05 -7.74 1.04
C LEU A 93 -10.98 -6.56 0.06
N ALA A 94 -9.78 -6.05 -0.23
CA ALA A 94 -9.58 -4.97 -1.19
C ALA A 94 -10.06 -5.35 -2.60
N SER A 95 -9.87 -6.61 -3.01
CA SER A 95 -10.37 -7.08 -4.30
C SER A 95 -11.89 -7.03 -4.42
N LYS A 96 -12.61 -7.23 -3.30
CA LYS A 96 -14.06 -7.06 -3.25
C LYS A 96 -14.46 -5.59 -3.26
N ALA A 97 -13.79 -4.77 -2.45
CA ALA A 97 -14.07 -3.33 -2.35
C ALA A 97 -13.80 -2.56 -3.66
N GLU A 98 -12.82 -3.00 -4.45
CA GLU A 98 -12.43 -2.41 -5.74
C GLU A 98 -13.04 -3.15 -6.95
N GLU A 99 -14.04 -4.00 -6.72
CA GLU A 99 -14.79 -4.71 -7.78
C GLU A 99 -13.90 -5.54 -8.74
N SER A 100 -12.83 -6.12 -8.22
CA SER A 100 -11.86 -6.96 -8.93
C SER A 100 -11.69 -8.30 -8.21
N THR A 101 -12.81 -8.95 -7.91
CA THR A 101 -12.91 -10.05 -6.93
C THR A 101 -11.93 -11.20 -7.17
N ILE A 102 -11.18 -11.57 -6.14
CA ILE A 102 -10.33 -12.77 -6.09
C ILE A 102 -11.08 -13.89 -5.39
N GLN A 103 -10.92 -15.14 -5.84
CA GLN A 103 -11.42 -16.30 -5.10
C GLN A 103 -10.48 -16.67 -3.93
N ALA A 104 -11.03 -16.85 -2.72
CA ALA A 104 -10.25 -17.22 -1.54
C ALA A 104 -9.44 -18.52 -1.75
N ARG A 105 -9.99 -19.49 -2.49
CA ARG A 105 -9.30 -20.74 -2.86
C ARG A 105 -7.99 -20.48 -3.62
N SER A 106 -7.99 -19.55 -4.56
CA SER A 106 -6.78 -19.18 -5.32
C SER A 106 -5.72 -18.58 -4.40
N LEU A 107 -6.14 -17.75 -3.45
CA LEU A 107 -5.23 -17.12 -2.50
C LEU A 107 -4.58 -18.13 -1.56
N VAL A 108 -5.36 -19.05 -0.97
CA VAL A 108 -4.85 -20.17 -0.15
C VAL A 108 -3.83 -21.00 -0.93
N PHE A 109 -4.12 -21.31 -2.20
CA PHE A 109 -3.20 -22.07 -3.05
C PHE A 109 -1.85 -21.35 -3.20
N PHE A 110 -1.85 -20.05 -3.47
CA PHE A 110 -0.61 -19.29 -3.64
C PHE A 110 0.15 -19.05 -2.33
N ILE A 111 -0.55 -18.89 -1.20
CA ILE A 111 0.08 -18.84 0.12
C ILE A 111 0.87 -20.14 0.38
N LYS A 112 0.22 -21.30 0.21
CA LYS A 112 0.85 -22.62 0.39
C LYS A 112 2.04 -22.84 -0.55
N LYS A 113 1.97 -22.32 -1.78
CA LYS A 113 3.07 -22.42 -2.75
C LYS A 113 4.28 -21.55 -2.35
N GLN A 114 4.05 -20.38 -1.75
CA GLN A 114 5.14 -19.46 -1.37
C GLN A 114 5.76 -19.78 -0.01
N CYS A 115 5.00 -20.40 0.91
CA CYS A 115 5.49 -20.81 2.22
C CYS A 115 5.24 -22.31 2.43
N PRO A 116 6.25 -23.17 2.25
CA PRO A 116 6.11 -24.61 2.43
C PRO A 116 6.03 -25.05 3.91
N ASP A 117 6.21 -24.12 4.85
CA ASP A 117 6.17 -24.39 6.29
C ASP A 117 4.73 -24.74 6.75
N GLU A 118 4.59 -25.94 7.33
CA GLU A 118 3.33 -26.47 7.87
C GLU A 118 2.65 -25.52 8.86
N LYS A 119 3.44 -24.73 9.60
CA LYS A 119 2.91 -23.79 10.59
C LYS A 119 2.04 -22.69 9.98
N TYR A 120 2.18 -22.41 8.70
CA TYR A 120 1.49 -21.31 8.00
C TYR A 120 0.52 -21.81 6.93
N ARG A 121 0.00 -23.04 7.10
CA ARG A 121 -1.05 -23.59 6.24
C ARG A 121 -2.42 -23.04 6.60
N PHE A 122 -2.70 -21.84 6.11
CA PHE A 122 -4.03 -21.27 6.21
C PHE A 122 -5.03 -21.99 5.29
N GLU A 123 -6.25 -22.10 5.77
CA GLU A 123 -7.42 -22.58 5.06
C GLU A 123 -8.34 -21.42 4.66
N ILE A 124 -9.36 -21.70 3.85
CA ILE A 124 -10.32 -20.69 3.42
C ILE A 124 -11.04 -20.07 4.64
N LYS A 125 -11.36 -20.90 5.65
CA LYS A 125 -12.03 -20.45 6.88
C LYS A 125 -11.22 -19.38 7.61
N ASP A 126 -9.90 -19.52 7.66
CA ASP A 126 -9.01 -18.57 8.36
C ASP A 126 -9.02 -17.20 7.68
N ILE A 127 -9.05 -17.18 6.34
CA ILE A 127 -9.17 -15.95 5.56
C ILE A 127 -10.52 -15.28 5.81
N LEU A 128 -11.61 -16.05 5.84
CA LEU A 128 -12.96 -15.49 6.07
C LEU A 128 -13.14 -14.98 7.50
N GLU A 129 -12.61 -15.69 8.50
CA GLU A 129 -12.61 -15.23 9.89
C GLU A 129 -11.76 -13.97 10.07
N MET A 130 -10.56 -13.94 9.48
CA MET A 130 -9.70 -12.76 9.53
C MET A 130 -10.31 -11.58 8.77
N GLU A 131 -11.08 -11.83 7.70
CA GLU A 131 -11.76 -10.77 6.97
C GLU A 131 -12.75 -10.04 7.86
N MET A 132 -13.55 -10.76 8.66
CA MET A 132 -14.50 -10.15 9.59
C MET A 132 -13.77 -9.31 10.64
N LYS A 133 -12.65 -9.81 11.17
CA LYS A 133 -11.78 -9.08 12.10
C LYS A 133 -11.18 -7.81 11.49
N ILE A 134 -10.73 -7.87 10.23
CA ILE A 134 -10.19 -6.70 9.52
C ILE A 134 -11.30 -5.67 9.26
N LEU A 135 -12.50 -6.10 8.87
CA LEU A 135 -13.64 -5.21 8.67
C LEU A 135 -13.96 -4.41 9.93
N GLU A 136 -14.01 -5.10 11.08
CA GLU A 136 -14.21 -4.48 12.39
C GLU A 136 -13.06 -3.52 12.73
N ALA A 137 -11.80 -3.94 12.56
CA ALA A 137 -10.64 -3.09 12.83
C ALA A 137 -10.61 -1.82 11.97
N LEU A 138 -11.17 -1.86 10.76
CA LEU A 138 -11.28 -0.72 9.85
C LEU A 138 -12.51 0.18 10.09
N ASP A 139 -13.35 -0.12 11.09
CA ASP A 139 -14.69 0.46 11.27
C ASP A 139 -15.51 0.46 9.96
N TYR A 140 -15.32 -0.55 9.12
CA TYR A 140 -15.96 -0.65 7.80
C TYR A 140 -15.65 0.51 6.83
N TYR A 141 -14.63 1.33 7.08
CA TYR A 141 -14.21 2.41 6.19
C TYR A 141 -13.35 1.91 5.02
N LEU A 142 -14.03 1.31 4.04
CA LEU A 142 -13.39 0.62 2.92
C LEU A 142 -12.94 1.53 1.77
N VAL A 143 -13.53 2.71 1.60
CA VAL A 143 -13.17 3.61 0.48
C VAL A 143 -11.81 4.25 0.74
N VAL A 144 -10.86 4.02 -0.17
CA VAL A 144 -9.52 4.62 -0.15
C VAL A 144 -9.31 5.47 -1.41
N TYR A 145 -8.73 6.64 -1.22
CA TYR A 145 -8.34 7.53 -2.31
C TYR A 145 -6.83 7.39 -2.50
N HIS A 146 -6.38 7.31 -3.75
CA HIS A 146 -4.99 7.03 -4.06
C HIS A 146 -4.35 8.18 -4.86
N PRO A 147 -3.02 8.38 -4.70
CA PRO A 147 -2.24 9.40 -5.41
C PRO A 147 -2.22 9.23 -6.93
N TYR A 148 -2.55 8.06 -7.48
CA TYR A 148 -2.48 7.79 -8.92
C TYR A 148 -3.33 8.74 -9.77
N ARG A 149 -4.59 9.01 -9.35
CA ARG A 149 -5.49 9.91 -10.08
C ARG A 149 -4.99 11.37 -10.07
N PRO A 150 -4.70 12.00 -8.91
CA PRO A 150 -4.17 13.36 -8.90
C PRO A 150 -2.80 13.44 -9.60
N LEU A 151 -1.94 12.41 -9.50
CA LEU A 151 -0.68 12.35 -10.23
C LEU A 151 -0.89 12.55 -11.74
N SER A 152 -1.76 11.74 -12.36
CA SER A 152 -2.03 11.84 -13.79
C SER A 152 -2.59 13.21 -14.18
N LEU A 153 -3.49 13.78 -13.37
CA LEU A 153 -4.07 15.10 -13.62
C LEU A 153 -3.01 16.21 -13.55
N PHE A 154 -2.14 16.21 -12.53
CA PHE A 154 -1.10 17.23 -12.38
C PHE A 154 -0.04 17.14 -13.47
N LEU A 155 0.38 15.94 -13.87
CA LEU A 155 1.34 15.77 -14.96
C LEU A 155 0.75 16.23 -16.30
N GLN A 156 -0.53 15.97 -16.55
CA GLN A 156 -1.22 16.43 -17.75
C GLN A 156 -1.34 17.96 -17.78
N ASP A 157 -1.76 18.57 -16.67
CA ASP A 157 -1.92 20.02 -16.53
C ASP A 157 -0.59 20.76 -16.70
N ALA A 158 0.49 20.22 -16.14
CA ALA A 158 1.84 20.80 -16.26
C ALA A 158 2.52 20.51 -17.62
N GLY A 159 1.93 19.67 -18.48
CA GLY A 159 2.55 19.24 -19.73
C GLY A 159 3.80 18.35 -19.54
N LEU A 160 3.92 17.68 -18.38
CA LEU A 160 5.08 16.86 -17.98
C LEU A 160 4.80 15.36 -18.13
N THR A 161 4.16 14.95 -19.23
CA THR A 161 3.76 13.55 -19.44
C THR A 161 4.95 12.59 -19.58
N ASP A 162 6.13 13.11 -19.90
CA ASP A 162 7.40 12.39 -19.94
C ASP A 162 7.88 11.90 -18.56
N MET A 163 7.28 12.39 -17.47
CA MET A 163 7.57 11.97 -16.09
C MET A 163 6.67 10.82 -15.59
N THR A 164 5.62 10.47 -16.33
CA THR A 164 4.54 9.60 -15.83
C THR A 164 5.04 8.27 -15.27
N GLN A 165 5.96 7.59 -15.96
CA GLN A 165 6.40 6.25 -15.55
C GLN A 165 7.22 6.26 -14.25
N LEU A 166 8.14 7.23 -14.11
CA LEU A 166 9.01 7.32 -12.93
C LEU A 166 8.22 7.83 -11.72
N ALA A 167 7.41 8.88 -11.87
CA ALA A 167 6.53 9.34 -10.78
C ALA A 167 5.54 8.25 -10.34
N TRP A 168 5.01 7.45 -11.26
CA TRP A 168 4.17 6.31 -10.90
C TRP A 168 4.94 5.26 -10.09
N GLY A 169 6.19 4.98 -10.46
CA GLY A 169 7.10 4.13 -9.67
C GLY A 169 7.33 4.66 -8.26
N LEU A 170 7.62 5.96 -8.13
CA LEU A 170 7.79 6.61 -6.82
C LEU A 170 6.52 6.52 -5.97
N VAL A 171 5.35 6.75 -6.57
CA VAL A 171 4.07 6.56 -5.89
C VAL A 171 3.91 5.14 -5.37
N ASN A 172 4.27 4.12 -6.14
CA ASN A 172 4.23 2.73 -5.65
C ASN A 172 5.15 2.52 -4.44
N ASP A 173 6.34 3.14 -4.45
CA ASP A 173 7.27 3.05 -3.34
C ASP A 173 6.76 3.71 -2.06
N THR A 174 5.91 4.74 -2.16
CA THR A 174 5.30 5.37 -0.97
C THR A 174 4.44 4.41 -0.14
N TYR A 175 3.90 3.35 -0.75
CA TYR A 175 3.15 2.31 -0.03
C TYR A 175 4.03 1.40 0.83
N LYS A 176 5.36 1.49 0.73
CA LYS A 176 6.31 0.87 1.67
C LYS A 176 6.41 1.66 2.98
N MET A 177 5.89 2.88 3.01
CA MET A 177 5.82 3.78 4.16
C MET A 177 4.38 4.06 4.57
N ASP A 178 4.18 4.75 5.68
CA ASP A 178 2.87 5.08 6.22
C ASP A 178 2.24 6.37 5.66
N LEU A 179 2.82 6.95 4.59
CA LEU A 179 2.41 8.25 4.05
C LEU A 179 0.92 8.33 3.69
N ILE A 180 0.32 7.21 3.24
CA ILE A 180 -1.11 7.14 2.90
C ILE A 180 -2.04 7.30 4.11
N LEU A 181 -1.54 7.14 5.34
CA LEU A 181 -2.30 7.34 6.58
C LEU A 181 -2.19 8.77 7.10
N VAL A 182 -1.12 9.48 6.75
CA VAL A 182 -0.78 10.78 7.34
C VAL A 182 -1.09 11.94 6.39
N HIS A 183 -0.96 11.72 5.08
CA HIS A 183 -1.09 12.78 4.09
C HIS A 183 -2.22 12.53 3.09
N PRO A 184 -2.93 13.60 2.67
CA PRO A 184 -3.82 13.54 1.53
C PRO A 184 -3.14 13.01 0.26
N PRO A 185 -3.82 12.19 -0.56
CA PRO A 185 -3.23 11.58 -1.75
C PRO A 185 -2.63 12.56 -2.77
N TYR A 186 -3.21 13.76 -2.89
CA TYR A 186 -2.69 14.78 -3.81
C TYR A 186 -1.33 15.35 -3.36
N MET A 187 -1.09 15.45 -2.05
CA MET A 187 0.20 15.91 -1.52
C MET A 187 1.30 14.89 -1.82
N ILE A 188 0.99 13.61 -1.64
CA ILE A 188 1.91 12.51 -1.99
C ILE A 188 2.25 12.56 -3.49
N ALA A 189 1.24 12.75 -4.36
CA ALA A 189 1.45 12.87 -5.79
C ALA A 189 2.36 14.05 -6.15
N LEU A 190 2.13 15.24 -5.59
CA LEU A 190 2.97 16.42 -5.80
C LEU A 190 4.41 16.21 -5.32
N ALA A 191 4.60 15.56 -4.16
CA ALA A 191 5.91 15.22 -3.64
C ALA A 191 6.68 14.30 -4.61
N CYS A 192 6.02 13.27 -5.15
CA CYS A 192 6.62 12.38 -6.16
C CYS A 192 7.02 13.14 -7.44
N ILE A 193 6.16 14.03 -7.95
CA ILE A 193 6.48 14.88 -9.11
C ILE A 193 7.69 15.77 -8.81
N TYR A 194 7.72 16.40 -7.64
CA TYR A 194 8.82 17.28 -7.23
C TYR A 194 10.15 16.53 -7.16
N ILE A 195 10.18 15.35 -6.53
CA ILE A 195 11.38 14.51 -6.43
C ILE A 195 11.89 14.13 -7.82
N GLU A 196 11.00 13.76 -8.74
CA GLU A 196 11.39 13.41 -10.10
C GLU A 196 11.94 14.62 -10.88
N ALA A 197 11.22 15.75 -10.84
CA ALA A 197 11.66 16.98 -11.50
C ALA A 197 13.03 17.46 -10.97
N TYR A 198 13.26 17.32 -9.66
CA TYR A 198 14.56 17.61 -9.05
C TYR A 198 15.66 16.63 -9.50
N SER A 199 15.34 15.34 -9.58
CA SER A 199 16.28 14.30 -10.04
C SER A 199 16.70 14.53 -11.49
N LYS A 200 15.77 14.90 -12.38
CA LYS A 200 16.06 15.26 -13.78
C LYS A 200 17.02 16.46 -13.91
N LYS A 201 16.99 17.43 -12.98
CA LYS A 201 17.93 18.57 -12.98
C LYS A 201 19.36 18.16 -12.60
N LYS A 202 19.52 17.18 -11.70
CA LYS A 202 20.83 16.67 -11.29
C LYS A 202 21.52 15.80 -12.32
N THR A 203 20.75 15.21 -13.24
CA THR A 203 21.27 14.46 -14.39
C THR A 203 21.17 15.32 -15.65
N PRO A 204 22.05 16.33 -15.85
CA PRO A 204 22.09 17.02 -17.13
C PRO A 204 22.35 15.97 -18.21
N ARG A 205 21.62 16.06 -19.33
CA ARG A 205 21.82 15.22 -20.53
C ARG A 205 23.25 15.43 -21.06
N HIS A 206 24.25 14.80 -20.45
CA HIS A 206 25.57 14.60 -21.04
C HIS A 206 25.48 13.39 -21.95
N GLY A 207 25.41 13.63 -23.27
CA GLY A 207 25.65 12.55 -24.24
C GLY A 207 24.90 12.58 -25.59
N LEU A 208 24.14 13.61 -25.95
CA LEU A 208 23.56 13.72 -27.31
C LEU A 208 23.89 15.07 -27.97
N LYS A 209 25.19 15.39 -28.00
CA LYS A 209 25.80 16.26 -29.00
C LYS A 209 27.10 15.61 -29.43
N ASN A 210 27.02 14.76 -30.44
CA ASN A 210 28.07 14.52 -31.43
C ASN A 210 27.40 13.98 -32.68
N SER A 211 26.57 14.83 -33.28
CA SER A 211 26.36 14.86 -34.71
C SER A 211 26.79 16.26 -35.17
N VAL A 212 27.62 16.26 -36.23
CA VAL A 212 28.21 17.40 -36.97
C VAL A 212 29.68 17.69 -36.63
N LEU A 213 30.53 17.57 -37.68
CA LEU A 213 31.99 17.75 -37.81
C LEU A 213 32.77 16.47 -37.41
N ILE A 214 33.30 15.64 -38.31
CA ILE A 214 33.93 15.81 -39.64
C ILE A 214 33.55 14.64 -40.54
#